data_AF-A0A0C1IUH7-F1
#
_entry.id   AF-A0A0C1IUH7-F1
#
_cell.length_a   1.000
_cell.length_b   1.000
_cell.length_c   1.000
_cell.angle_alpha   90.00
_cell.angle_beta   90.00
_cell.angle_gamma   90.00
#
_symmetry.space_group_name_H-M   'P 1'
#
loop_
_entity.id
_entity.type
_entity.pdbx_description
1 polymer ?
#
loop_
_entity_poly.entity_id
_entity_poly.type
_entity_poly.pdbx_seq_one_letter_code
_entity_poly.pdbx_strand_id
1 'polypeptide(L)'
;MTWGKIILGAWGLLLAYSTALSSLPASWWFEVSGIHVENAAAGECPKMTVNRDINRHFYAKWTVTVMRQTAGGNWYTYSTHRGANDYRPDNSLPDNLDLCWWAWVDQIDLLPGRYRIHTLWRIEPANGGMREVRRASNAFDIYPQR
;
A
#
# COMPACT_ATOMS: atom_id res chain seq x y z
N MET A 1 -22.10 -49.05 5.49
CA MET A 1 -21.35 -48.09 6.33
C MET A 1 -20.35 -47.23 5.52
N THR A 2 -20.63 -46.94 4.25
CA THR A 2 -19.74 -46.23 3.31
C THR A 2 -20.08 -44.76 3.15
N TRP A 3 -21.35 -44.38 3.38
CA TRP A 3 -21.85 -43.02 3.18
C TRP A 3 -21.20 -41.98 4.12
N GLY A 4 -20.99 -42.33 5.39
CA GLY A 4 -20.32 -41.46 6.35
C GLY A 4 -18.87 -41.15 5.98
N LYS A 5 -18.15 -42.10 5.36
CA LYS A 5 -16.75 -41.89 4.92
C LYS A 5 -16.68 -40.93 3.72
N ILE A 6 -17.65 -41.00 2.81
CA ILE A 6 -17.74 -40.09 1.65
C ILE A 6 -18.06 -38.67 2.13
N ILE A 7 -19.02 -38.51 3.04
CA ILE A 7 -19.38 -37.20 3.61
C ILE A 7 -18.19 -36.57 4.33
N LEU A 8 -17.49 -37.32 5.20
CA LEU A 8 -16.32 -36.82 5.90
C LEU A 8 -15.18 -36.46 4.94
N GLY A 9 -14.96 -37.26 3.89
CA GLY A 9 -13.97 -36.95 2.85
C GLY A 9 -14.30 -35.67 2.08
N ALA A 10 -15.57 -35.48 1.71
CA ALA A 10 -16.03 -34.28 0.99
C ALA A 10 -15.89 -33.01 1.85
N TRP A 11 -16.27 -33.08 3.13
CA TRP A 11 -16.08 -31.97 4.06
C TRP A 11 -14.60 -31.67 4.32
N GLY A 12 -13.76 -32.71 4.42
CA GLY A 12 -12.32 -32.55 4.54
C GLY A 12 -11.71 -31.80 3.35
N LEU A 13 -12.11 -32.14 2.12
CA LEU A 13 -11.67 -31.46 0.90
C LEU A 13 -12.17 -30.01 0.83
N LEU A 14 -13.44 -29.75 1.18
CA LEU A 14 -13.99 -28.39 1.22
C LEU A 14 -13.27 -27.52 2.25
N LEU A 15 -12.99 -28.06 3.44
CA LEU A 15 -12.23 -27.35 4.46
C LEU A 15 -10.79 -27.08 4.01
N ALA A 16 -10.11 -28.07 3.43
CA ALA A 16 -8.75 -27.89 2.91
C ALA A 16 -8.69 -26.86 1.78
N TYR A 17 -9.68 -26.84 0.89
CA TYR A 17 -9.78 -25.84 -0.18
C TYR A 17 -10.05 -24.43 0.37
N SER A 18 -10.99 -24.30 1.30
CA SER A 18 -11.32 -23.04 1.96
C SER A 18 -10.11 -22.45 2.71
N THR A 19 -9.40 -23.29 3.48
CA THR A 19 -8.22 -22.86 4.22
C THR A 19 -7.08 -22.47 3.29
N ALA A 20 -6.86 -23.21 2.19
CA ALA A 20 -5.84 -22.89 1.19
C ALA A 20 -6.06 -21.54 0.52
N LEU A 21 -7.30 -21.18 0.17
CA LEU A 21 -7.61 -19.85 -0.36
C LEU A 21 -7.37 -18.75 0.69
N SER A 22 -7.69 -19.04 1.95
CA SER A 22 -7.50 -18.13 3.07
C SER A 22 -6.03 -17.96 3.50
N SER A 23 -5.10 -18.76 2.97
CA SER A 23 -3.66 -18.67 3.27
C SER A 23 -2.82 -18.07 2.13
N LEU A 24 -3.44 -17.71 0.99
CA LEU A 24 -2.73 -17.06 -0.11
C LEU A 24 -2.10 -15.73 0.34
N PRO A 25 -0.81 -15.49 0.02
CA PRO A 25 -0.10 -14.28 0.40
C PRO A 25 -0.62 -13.05 -0.35
N ALA A 26 -0.39 -11.85 0.19
CA ALA A 26 -0.81 -10.61 -0.47
C ALA A 26 -0.18 -10.43 -1.86
N SER A 27 1.06 -10.91 -2.07
CA SER A 27 1.77 -10.90 -3.35
C SER A 27 1.05 -11.68 -4.46
N TRP A 28 0.12 -12.57 -4.11
CA TRP A 28 -0.75 -13.21 -5.10
C TRP A 28 -1.63 -12.21 -5.87
N TRP A 29 -1.92 -11.06 -5.26
CA TRP A 29 -2.66 -9.95 -5.87
C TRP A 29 -1.78 -8.75 -6.17
N PHE A 30 -0.94 -8.36 -5.21
CA PHE A 30 -0.25 -7.09 -5.24
C PHE A 30 1.09 -7.17 -4.54
N GLU A 31 2.13 -6.71 -5.23
CA GLU A 31 3.46 -6.57 -4.69
C GLU A 31 3.97 -5.13 -4.90
N VAL A 32 4.64 -4.60 -3.90
CA VAL A 32 5.32 -3.30 -3.98
C VAL A 32 6.74 -3.55 -3.53
N SER A 33 7.69 -3.46 -4.44
CA SER A 33 9.10 -3.74 -4.17
C SER A 33 9.81 -2.53 -3.59
N GLY A 34 9.39 -1.32 -3.94
CA GLY A 34 9.98 -0.10 -3.37
C GLY A 34 9.18 1.17 -3.65
N ILE A 35 9.34 2.13 -2.76
CA ILE A 35 8.86 3.51 -2.90
C ILE A 35 10.05 4.42 -2.68
N HIS A 36 10.36 5.25 -3.67
CA HIS A 36 11.36 6.30 -3.57
C HIS A 36 10.70 7.66 -3.70
N VAL A 37 11.08 8.59 -2.82
CA VAL A 37 10.62 9.98 -2.83
C VAL A 37 11.85 10.87 -2.91
N GLU A 38 11.84 11.79 -3.85
CA GLU A 38 12.90 12.78 -4.03
C GLU A 38 12.79 13.90 -2.98
N ASN A 39 13.87 14.65 -2.80
CA ASN A 39 13.83 15.89 -2.02
C ASN A 39 13.10 16.98 -2.81
N ALA A 40 12.49 17.94 -2.12
CA ALA A 40 11.77 19.03 -2.78
C ALA A 40 11.85 20.35 -1.99
N ALA A 41 11.45 21.47 -2.60
CA ALA A 41 11.22 22.70 -1.84
C ALA A 41 9.88 22.64 -1.09
N ALA A 42 9.76 23.40 -0.01
CA ALA A 42 8.49 23.56 0.69
C ALA A 42 7.42 24.05 -0.29
N GLY A 43 6.17 23.60 -0.13
CA GLY A 43 5.08 23.95 -1.05
C GLY A 43 5.10 23.23 -2.42
N GLU A 44 6.13 22.44 -2.73
CA GLU A 44 6.14 21.56 -3.90
C GLU A 44 5.76 20.13 -3.50
N CYS A 45 5.11 19.41 -4.41
CA CYS A 45 4.85 17.98 -4.27
C CYS A 45 6.12 17.20 -4.66
N PRO A 46 6.78 16.48 -3.72
CA PRO A 46 7.98 15.73 -4.04
C PRO A 46 7.71 14.65 -5.09
N LYS A 47 8.58 14.57 -6.09
CA LYS A 47 8.53 13.51 -7.11
C LYS A 47 8.74 12.15 -6.48
N MET A 48 8.12 11.13 -7.08
CA MET A 48 8.15 9.78 -6.56
C MET A 48 8.36 8.75 -7.66
N THR A 49 9.06 7.68 -7.32
CA THR A 49 9.15 6.46 -8.12
C THR A 49 8.63 5.30 -7.28
N VAL A 50 7.71 4.51 -7.85
CA VAL A 50 7.14 3.34 -7.17
C VAL A 50 7.23 2.13 -8.08
N ASN A 51 7.88 1.08 -7.58
CA ASN A 51 7.92 -0.21 -8.26
C ASN A 51 6.87 -1.12 -7.64
N ARG A 52 5.83 -1.43 -8.43
CA ARG A 52 4.71 -2.27 -8.01
C ARG A 52 4.26 -3.18 -9.14
N ASP A 53 3.80 -4.36 -8.77
CA ASP A 53 3.24 -5.36 -9.68
C ASP A 53 1.81 -5.70 -9.22
N ILE A 54 0.85 -5.53 -10.12
CA ILE A 54 -0.56 -5.92 -9.91
C ILE A 54 -0.79 -7.23 -10.64
N ASN A 55 -0.75 -8.34 -9.91
CA ASN A 55 -0.84 -9.68 -10.48
C ASN A 55 -2.29 -10.06 -10.84
N ARG A 56 -3.28 -9.49 -10.12
CA ARG A 56 -4.71 -9.79 -10.29
C ARG A 56 -5.56 -8.57 -10.00
N HIS A 57 -6.81 -8.60 -10.46
CA HIS A 57 -7.82 -7.61 -10.08
C HIS A 57 -8.13 -7.68 -8.59
N PHE A 58 -8.16 -6.54 -7.91
CA PHE A 58 -8.64 -6.43 -6.52
C PHE A 58 -9.09 -5.00 -6.19
N TYR A 59 -9.93 -4.89 -5.17
CA TYR A 59 -10.23 -3.62 -4.52
C TYR A 59 -9.36 -3.47 -3.26
N ALA A 60 -8.82 -2.28 -3.03
CA ALA A 60 -8.12 -1.99 -1.79
C ALA A 60 -8.37 -0.58 -1.28
N LYS A 61 -8.50 -0.49 0.05
CA LYS A 61 -8.37 0.77 0.79
C LYS A 61 -6.90 1.04 1.03
N TRP A 62 -6.43 2.23 0.70
CA TRP A 62 -5.07 2.65 0.94
C TRP A 62 -5.00 3.73 2.02
N THR A 63 -3.88 3.80 2.73
CA THR A 63 -3.58 4.82 3.73
C THR A 63 -2.14 5.25 3.57
N VAL A 64 -1.92 6.53 3.27
CA VAL A 64 -0.60 7.16 3.19
C VAL A 64 -0.39 7.99 4.44
N THR A 65 0.58 7.59 5.27
CA THR A 65 0.99 8.31 6.47
C THR A 65 2.32 9.00 6.18
N VAL A 66 2.30 10.33 6.20
CA VAL A 66 3.52 11.13 6.11
C VAL A 66 4.09 11.28 7.51
N MET A 67 5.32 10.83 7.71
CA MET A 67 6.03 10.89 8.98
C MET A 67 7.09 11.97 8.90
N ARG A 68 7.21 12.81 9.93
CA ARG A 68 8.30 13.79 10.07
C ARG A 68 9.26 13.34 11.16
N GLN A 69 10.55 13.59 10.94
CA GLN A 69 11.58 13.36 11.93
C GLN A 69 11.67 14.54 12.91
N THR A 70 11.73 14.26 14.21
CA THR A 70 12.02 15.26 15.24
C THR A 70 13.51 15.59 15.28
N ALA A 71 13.89 16.68 15.95
CA ALA A 71 15.29 17.03 16.16
C ALA A 71 16.09 15.92 16.89
N GLY A 72 15.42 15.12 17.72
CA GLY A 72 16.00 13.95 18.40
C GLY A 72 16.04 12.67 17.56
N GLY A 73 15.69 12.72 16.28
CA GLY A 73 15.75 11.59 15.35
C GLY A 73 14.53 10.66 15.35
N ASN A 74 13.56 10.86 16.25
CA ASN A 74 12.32 10.07 16.33
C ASN A 74 11.35 10.46 15.21
N TRP A 75 10.44 9.55 14.84
CA TRP A 75 9.44 9.79 13.81
C TRP A 75 8.05 9.96 14.42
N TYR A 76 7.30 10.97 13.97
CA TYR A 76 5.90 11.15 14.34
C TYR A 76 5.03 11.34 13.10
N THR A 77 3.75 10.99 13.21
CA THR A 77 2.77 11.20 12.14
C THR A 77 2.55 12.69 11.95
N TYR A 78 2.92 13.20 10.78
CA TYR A 78 2.68 14.59 10.39
C TYR A 78 1.28 14.75 9.77
N SER A 79 0.94 13.89 8.81
CA SER A 79 -0.39 13.84 8.19
C SER A 79 -0.77 12.41 7.79
N THR A 80 -2.05 12.19 7.52
CA THR A 80 -2.55 10.90 7.04
C THR A 80 -3.65 11.10 6.01
N HIS A 81 -3.50 10.45 4.87
CA HIS A 81 -4.41 10.50 3.73
C HIS A 81 -4.93 9.10 3.46
N ARG A 82 -6.19 9.00 3.03
CA ARG A 82 -6.88 7.71 2.83
C ARG A 82 -7.73 7.78 1.58
N GLY A 83 -7.87 6.64 0.93
CA GLY A 83 -8.80 6.46 -0.17
C GLY A 83 -8.95 4.99 -0.49
N ALA A 84 -9.56 4.71 -1.62
CA ALA A 84 -9.72 3.36 -2.12
C ALA A 84 -9.81 3.37 -3.63
N ASN A 85 -9.30 2.32 -4.27
CA ASN A 85 -9.29 2.19 -5.72
C ASN A 85 -9.49 0.72 -6.13
N ASP A 86 -9.95 0.53 -7.36
CA ASP A 86 -9.83 -0.74 -8.07
C ASP A 86 -8.44 -0.83 -8.72
N TYR A 87 -7.75 -1.93 -8.46
CA TYR A 87 -6.43 -2.23 -8.99
C TYR A 87 -6.56 -3.32 -10.04
N ARG A 88 -6.01 -3.05 -11.23
CA ARG A 88 -6.04 -3.95 -12.38
C ARG A 88 -4.62 -4.15 -12.93
N PRO A 89 -4.28 -5.33 -13.49
CA PRO A 89 -2.95 -5.59 -14.03
C PRO A 89 -2.50 -4.62 -15.13
N ASP A 90 -3.44 -3.99 -15.84
CA ASP A 90 -3.21 -3.00 -16.88
C ASP A 90 -3.09 -1.55 -16.37
N ASN A 91 -3.31 -1.30 -15.07
CA ASN A 91 -3.14 0.04 -14.49
C ASN A 91 -1.66 0.41 -14.38
N SER A 92 -1.21 1.41 -15.13
CA SER A 92 0.10 2.04 -14.96
C SER A 92 0.06 3.16 -13.91
N LEU A 93 1.25 3.60 -13.48
CA LEU A 93 1.42 4.88 -12.77
C LEU A 93 1.63 6.00 -13.79
N PRO A 94 1.26 7.25 -13.48
CA PRO A 94 1.55 8.39 -14.36
C PRO A 94 3.05 8.63 -14.48
N ASP A 95 3.50 9.15 -15.63
CA ASP A 95 4.92 9.44 -15.89
C ASP A 95 5.51 10.49 -14.92
N ASN A 96 4.67 11.40 -14.43
CA ASN A 96 5.01 12.46 -13.50
C ASN A 96 4.44 12.19 -12.09
N LEU A 97 4.64 10.97 -11.58
CA LEU A 97 4.18 10.60 -10.24
C LEU A 97 4.84 11.48 -9.16
N ASP A 98 4.01 12.03 -8.27
CA ASP A 98 4.44 12.78 -7.09
C ASP A 98 3.62 12.39 -5.84
N LEU A 99 4.02 12.92 -4.69
CA LEU A 99 3.38 12.62 -3.41
C LEU A 99 1.93 13.13 -3.33
N CYS A 100 1.58 14.20 -4.03
CA CYS A 100 0.24 14.77 -4.00
C CYS A 100 -0.74 13.87 -4.75
N TRP A 101 -0.35 13.40 -5.94
CA TRP A 101 -1.08 12.37 -6.67
C TRP A 101 -1.18 11.08 -5.84
N TRP A 102 -0.09 10.65 -5.22
CA TRP A 102 -0.05 9.43 -4.41
C TRP A 102 -0.96 9.49 -3.17
N ALA A 103 -1.07 10.67 -2.55
CA ALA A 103 -1.93 10.92 -1.40
C ALA A 103 -3.35 11.38 -1.78
N TRP A 104 -3.64 11.54 -3.07
CA TRP A 104 -4.89 12.06 -3.62
C TRP A 104 -5.28 13.44 -3.04
N VAL A 105 -4.36 14.39 -3.11
CA VAL A 105 -4.56 15.79 -2.69
C VAL A 105 -3.98 16.74 -3.73
N ASP A 106 -4.54 17.95 -3.83
CA ASP A 106 -4.04 18.96 -4.77
C ASP A 106 -2.68 19.53 -4.33
N GLN A 107 -2.45 19.61 -3.01
CA GLN A 107 -1.25 20.15 -2.40
C GLN A 107 -0.99 19.51 -1.03
N ILE A 108 0.28 19.37 -0.65
CA ILE A 108 0.69 18.94 0.69
C ILE A 108 1.69 19.92 1.31
N ASP A 109 1.25 20.61 2.37
CA ASP A 109 2.05 21.63 3.04
C ASP A 109 3.09 21.00 3.98
N LEU A 110 4.21 20.60 3.39
CA LEU A 110 5.37 20.14 4.13
C LEU A 110 6.27 21.31 4.51
N LEU A 111 6.44 21.50 5.82
CA LEU A 111 7.42 22.44 6.36
C LEU A 111 8.84 21.92 6.10
N PRO A 112 9.87 22.78 6.07
CA PRO A 112 11.25 22.33 5.97
C PRO A 112 11.61 21.29 7.05
N GLY A 113 12.26 20.21 6.64
CA GLY A 113 12.63 19.11 7.53
C GLY A 113 12.70 17.76 6.82
N ARG A 114 12.93 16.70 7.59
CA ARG A 114 13.11 15.35 7.06
C ARG A 114 11.87 14.49 7.24
N TYR A 115 11.48 13.81 6.17
CA TYR A 115 10.23 13.06 6.05
C TYR A 115 10.47 11.64 5.54
N ARG A 116 9.48 10.77 5.77
CA ARG A 116 9.32 9.48 5.08
C ARG A 116 7.82 9.18 5.00
N ILE A 117 7.41 8.39 4.01
CA ILE A 117 6.01 7.96 3.92
C ILE A 117 5.87 6.48 4.24
N HIS A 118 4.73 6.12 4.84
CA HIS A 118 4.27 4.75 5.02
C HIS A 118 2.97 4.59 4.26
N THR A 119 2.92 3.66 3.32
CA THR A 119 1.70 3.31 2.61
C THR A 119 1.23 1.92 3.03
N LEU A 120 -0.02 1.84 3.46
CA LEU A 120 -0.74 0.61 3.77
C LEU A 120 -1.82 0.40 2.71
N TRP A 121 -1.87 -0.79 2.12
CA TRP A 121 -3.00 -1.28 1.34
C TRP A 121 -3.70 -2.40 2.11
N ARG A 122 -5.00 -2.23 2.34
CA ARG A 122 -5.89 -3.27 2.85
C ARG A 122 -6.67 -3.82 1.67
N ILE A 123 -6.24 -4.98 1.19
CA ILE A 123 -6.84 -5.69 0.06
C ILE A 123 -8.05 -6.45 0.58
N GLU A 124 -9.20 -6.20 -0.04
CA GLU A 124 -10.49 -6.81 0.30
C GLU A 124 -10.88 -7.75 -0.87
N PRO A 125 -10.32 -8.98 -0.93
CA PRO A 125 -10.67 -9.91 -2.00
C PRO A 125 -12.11 -10.40 -1.84
N ALA A 126 -12.79 -10.68 -2.97
CA ALA A 126 -14.17 -11.19 -2.95
C ALA A 126 -14.32 -12.52 -2.20
N ASN A 127 -13.24 -13.32 -2.19
CA ASN A 127 -13.15 -14.59 -1.48
C ASN A 127 -11.91 -14.60 -0.58
N GLY A 128 -12.04 -15.16 0.63
CA GLY A 128 -10.94 -15.27 1.59
C GLY A 128 -10.88 -14.11 2.59
N GLY A 129 -9.78 -14.02 3.34
CA GLY A 129 -9.57 -12.98 4.35
C GLY A 129 -8.92 -11.73 3.77
N MET A 130 -9.09 -10.61 4.47
CA MET A 130 -8.37 -9.36 4.20
C MET A 130 -6.84 -9.58 4.22
N ARG A 131 -6.11 -8.83 3.39
CA ARG A 131 -4.65 -8.82 3.37
C ARG A 131 -4.12 -7.41 3.54
N GLU A 132 -2.94 -7.30 4.15
CA GLU A 132 -2.24 -6.03 4.27
C GLU A 132 -0.93 -6.07 3.50
N VAL A 133 -0.67 -5.02 2.71
CA VAL A 133 0.65 -4.71 2.17
C VAL A 133 1.08 -3.39 2.81
N ARG A 134 2.26 -3.37 3.43
CA ARG A 134 2.83 -2.18 4.07
C ARG A 134 4.20 -1.90 3.47
N ARG A 135 4.44 -0.67 3.04
CA ARG A 135 5.76 -0.22 2.57
C ARG A 135 6.07 1.19 3.05
N ALA A 136 7.33 1.37 3.41
CA ALA A 136 7.90 2.68 3.71
C ALA A 136 8.77 3.14 2.55
N SER A 137 8.85 4.46 2.35
CA SER A 137 9.83 5.04 1.44
C SER A 137 11.22 5.17 2.09
N ASN A 138 12.20 5.63 1.30
CA ASN A 138 13.39 6.30 1.84
C ASN A 138 12.99 7.54 2.66
N ALA A 139 13.93 8.04 3.46
CA ALA A 139 13.82 9.38 4.02
C ALA A 139 14.21 10.42 2.95
N PHE A 140 13.50 11.53 2.92
CA PHE A 140 13.70 12.66 2.00
C PHE A 140 13.60 13.98 2.77
N ASP A 141 14.21 15.03 2.22
CA ASP A 141 14.28 16.35 2.83
C ASP A 141 13.42 17.36 2.07
N ILE A 142 12.76 18.22 2.84
CA ILE A 142 12.06 19.40 2.35
C ILE A 142 12.89 20.63 2.73
N TYR A 143 13.25 21.44 1.74
CA TYR A 143 14.06 22.64 1.92
C TYR A 143 13.17 23.90 1.95
N PRO A 144 13.61 25.01 2.56
CA PRO A 144 12.93 26.29 2.41
C PRO A 144 12.80 26.68 0.93
N GLN A 145 11.66 27.28 0.54
CA GLN A 145 11.58 27.96 -0.76
C GLN A 145 12.61 29.09 -0.80
N ARG A 146 13.31 29.23 -1.93
CA ARG A 146 14.20 30.36 -2.18
C ARG A 146 13.42 31.56 -2.67
#